data_AF-A0A534GHN6-F1
#
_entry.id   AF-A0A534GHN6-F1
#
_cell.length_a   1.000
_cell.length_b   1.000
_cell.length_c   1.000
_cell.angle_alpha   90.00
_cell.angle_beta   90.00
_cell.angle_gamma   90.00
#
_symmetry.space_group_name_H-M   'P 1'
#
loop_
_entity.id
_entity.type
_entity.pdbx_description
1 polymer ?
#
loop_
_entity_poly.entity_id
_entity_poly.type
_entity_poly.pdbx_seq_one_letter_code
_entity_poly.pdbx_strand_id
1 'polypeptide(L)'
;MSAPTTRKATTMNRMLPLLAAAAGSLLAAAAQAAAPGISGTTFNLSASPAYLTQPDGLSVYSWGYGCTGGALAAGQSFVPATTTTPFCTTMQIPGPTLVVTEGQSVTVVLTNNLPASAGNTSMLFPGFTL
;
A
#
# COMPACT_ATOMS: atom_id res chain seq x y z
N MET A 1 50.60 33.04 46.49
CA MET A 1 50.44 32.56 45.10
C MET A 1 49.84 31.16 45.17
N SER A 2 48.54 31.04 44.92
CA SER A 2 47.80 29.76 45.00
C SER A 2 47.70 29.12 43.63
N ALA A 3 48.10 27.85 43.51
CA ALA A 3 47.98 27.08 42.28
C ALA A 3 46.56 26.52 42.12
N PRO A 4 45.95 26.54 40.92
CA PRO A 4 44.63 25.98 40.71
C PRO A 4 44.71 24.46 40.46
N THR A 5 43.94 23.70 41.21
CA THR A 5 43.80 22.25 41.06
C THR A 5 42.86 21.91 39.90
N THR A 6 43.39 21.35 38.83
CA THR A 6 42.61 20.90 37.66
C THR A 6 41.85 19.61 38.00
N ARG A 7 40.51 19.68 38.10
CA ARG A 7 39.66 18.49 38.25
C ARG A 7 39.59 17.74 36.91
N LYS A 8 39.99 16.47 36.92
CA LYS A 8 39.96 15.53 35.79
C LYS A 8 38.51 15.31 35.30
N ALA A 9 38.17 15.91 34.16
CA ALA A 9 36.92 15.71 33.43
C ALA A 9 36.91 14.38 32.62
N THR A 10 37.40 13.29 33.21
CA THR A 10 37.70 12.06 32.44
C THR A 10 36.50 11.13 32.27
N THR A 11 35.42 11.31 33.04
CA THR A 11 34.29 10.36 33.06
C THR A 11 33.21 10.66 32.01
N MET A 12 33.03 11.93 31.63
CA MET A 12 31.93 12.34 30.74
C MET A 12 32.20 12.00 29.26
N ASN A 13 33.46 11.88 28.86
CA ASN A 13 33.86 11.61 27.47
C ASN A 13 33.62 10.15 27.03
N ARG A 14 33.32 9.24 27.97
CA ARG A 14 33.03 7.82 27.68
C ARG A 14 31.54 7.51 27.52
N MET A 15 30.64 8.42 27.91
CA MET A 15 29.19 8.23 27.74
C MET A 15 28.66 8.76 26.41
N LEU A 16 29.38 9.68 25.77
CA LEU A 16 29.04 10.21 24.45
C LEU A 16 28.91 9.14 23.34
N PRO A 17 29.80 8.13 23.22
CA PRO A 17 29.65 7.09 22.20
C PRO A 17 28.48 6.15 22.48
N LEU A 18 28.12 5.90 23.75
CA LEU A 18 26.95 5.08 24.11
C LEU A 18 25.64 5.80 23.79
N LEU A 19 25.55 7.10 24.05
CA LEU A 19 24.37 7.89 23.67
C LEU A 19 24.22 7.96 22.14
N ALA A 20 25.32 8.10 21.40
CA ALA A 20 25.28 8.12 19.94
C ALA A 20 24.83 6.77 19.34
N ALA A 21 25.28 5.65 19.92
CA ALA A 21 24.85 4.31 19.51
C ALA A 21 23.37 4.04 19.82
N ALA A 22 22.87 4.49 20.99
CA ALA A 22 21.47 4.38 21.37
C ALA A 22 20.55 5.31 20.55
N ALA A 23 21.05 6.48 20.15
CA ALA A 23 20.32 7.35 19.22
C ALA A 23 20.22 6.73 17.82
N GLY A 24 21.26 6.03 17.36
CA GLY A 24 21.27 5.33 16.06
C GLY A 24 20.27 4.17 15.97
N SER A 25 20.04 3.42 17.06
CA SER A 25 19.09 2.30 17.07
C SER A 25 17.62 2.73 17.05
N LEU A 26 17.32 3.98 17.41
CA LEU A 26 15.96 4.56 17.34
C LEU A 26 15.52 4.92 15.91
N LEU A 27 16.45 4.94 14.94
CA LEU A 27 16.17 5.24 13.53
C LEU A 27 15.92 3.99 12.67
N ALA A 28 15.76 2.82 13.29
CA ALA A 28 15.35 1.62 12.58
C ALA A 28 13.90 1.78 12.07
N ALA A 29 13.75 2.40 10.90
CA ALA A 29 12.49 2.41 10.17
C ALA A 29 12.10 0.94 9.95
N ALA A 30 10.97 0.53 10.50
CA ALA A 30 10.40 -0.77 10.17
C ALA A 30 10.21 -0.81 8.65
N ALA A 31 10.89 -1.71 7.96
CA ALA A 31 10.67 -1.94 6.54
C ALA A 31 9.37 -2.73 6.39
N GLN A 32 8.27 -2.07 6.02
CA GLN A 32 7.03 -2.77 5.70
C GLN A 32 7.13 -3.39 4.32
N ALA A 33 7.46 -4.68 4.25
CA ALA A 33 7.43 -5.48 3.03
C ALA A 33 6.00 -5.96 2.67
N ALA A 34 4.99 -5.11 2.90
CA ALA A 34 3.62 -5.42 2.49
C ALA A 34 3.44 -5.03 1.02
N ALA A 35 2.87 -5.93 0.21
CA ALA A 35 2.48 -5.60 -1.15
C ALA A 35 1.50 -4.41 -1.11
N PRO A 36 1.70 -3.37 -1.94
CA PRO A 36 0.77 -2.26 -2.01
C PRO A 36 -0.65 -2.75 -2.30
N GLY A 37 -1.61 -2.27 -1.52
CA GLY A 37 -2.99 -2.70 -1.62
C GLY A 37 -3.97 -1.72 -1.00
N ILE A 38 -5.25 -2.03 -1.15
CA ILE A 38 -6.34 -1.30 -0.53
C ILE A 38 -6.89 -2.13 0.62
N SER A 39 -6.99 -1.56 1.81
CA SER A 39 -7.54 -2.23 3.00
C SER A 39 -8.93 -1.73 3.34
N GLY A 40 -9.73 -2.63 3.91
CA GLY A 40 -11.04 -2.35 4.47
C GLY A 40 -11.97 -3.57 4.34
N THR A 41 -13.27 -3.37 4.54
CA THR A 41 -14.26 -4.46 4.58
C THR A 41 -15.28 -4.39 3.44
N THR A 42 -15.35 -3.27 2.72
CA THR A 42 -16.25 -3.11 1.56
C THR A 42 -15.46 -2.54 0.39
N PHE A 43 -15.36 -3.33 -0.69
CA PHE A 43 -14.60 -2.98 -1.88
C PHE A 43 -15.55 -2.71 -3.06
N ASN A 44 -15.57 -1.47 -3.54
CA ASN A 44 -16.32 -1.08 -4.73
C ASN A 44 -15.42 -1.20 -5.97
N LEU A 45 -15.60 -2.28 -6.73
CA LEU A 45 -14.80 -2.62 -7.88
C LEU A 45 -15.58 -2.43 -9.18
N SER A 46 -14.86 -2.09 -10.23
CA SER A 46 -15.40 -1.91 -11.58
C SER A 46 -14.67 -2.82 -12.56
N ALA A 47 -15.41 -3.59 -13.36
CA ALA A 47 -14.88 -4.20 -14.58
C ALA A 47 -14.97 -3.17 -15.69
N SER A 48 -13.85 -2.80 -16.32
CA SER A 48 -13.84 -1.69 -17.29
C SER A 48 -12.83 -1.94 -18.42
N PRO A 49 -13.11 -1.45 -19.63
CA PRO A 49 -12.15 -1.49 -20.72
C PRO A 49 -11.12 -0.37 -20.59
N ALA A 50 -9.90 -0.62 -21.08
CA ALA A 50 -8.90 0.41 -21.34
C ALA A 50 -7.99 0.01 -22.50
N TYR A 51 -7.23 0.96 -22.98
CA TYR A 51 -6.16 0.74 -23.96
C TYR A 51 -4.82 0.80 -23.23
N LEU A 52 -4.04 -0.28 -23.30
CA LEU A 52 -2.73 -0.38 -22.66
C LEU A 52 -1.64 -0.14 -23.68
N THR A 53 -0.78 0.84 -23.41
CA THR A 53 0.40 1.11 -24.24
C THR A 53 1.50 0.10 -23.92
N GLN A 54 1.99 -0.56 -24.96
CA GLN A 54 3.11 -1.48 -24.91
C GLN A 54 4.44 -0.74 -25.16
N PRO A 55 5.59 -1.30 -24.74
CA PRO A 55 6.89 -0.65 -24.89
C PRO A 55 7.32 -0.45 -26.35
N ASP A 56 6.69 -1.13 -27.30
CA ASP A 56 6.86 -0.94 -28.74
C ASP A 56 6.01 0.20 -29.33
N GLY A 57 5.24 0.90 -28.48
CA GLY A 57 4.34 1.98 -28.87
C GLY A 57 2.98 1.52 -29.39
N LEU A 58 2.70 0.21 -29.44
CA LEU A 58 1.38 -0.30 -29.77
C LEU A 58 0.41 -0.14 -28.60
N SER A 59 -0.87 -0.13 -28.92
CA SER A 59 -1.95 -0.01 -27.94
C SER A 59 -2.84 -1.25 -28.00
N VAL A 60 -3.02 -1.91 -26.86
CA VAL A 60 -3.79 -3.15 -26.74
C VAL A 60 -5.09 -2.87 -26.01
N TYR A 61 -6.21 -3.09 -26.71
CA TYR A 61 -7.52 -3.08 -26.07
C TYR A 61 -7.62 -4.21 -25.05
N SER A 62 -7.84 -3.85 -23.80
CA SER A 62 -7.79 -4.78 -22.67
C SER A 62 -8.95 -4.51 -21.71
N TRP A 63 -9.32 -5.53 -20.95
CA TRP A 63 -10.28 -5.42 -19.86
C TRP A 63 -9.58 -5.71 -18.54
N GLY A 64 -9.98 -5.00 -17.50
CA GLY A 64 -9.39 -5.14 -16.18
C GLY A 64 -10.35 -4.73 -15.07
N TYR A 65 -9.93 -5.01 -13.84
CA TYR A 65 -10.63 -4.59 -12.65
C TYR A 65 -9.94 -3.38 -12.02
N GLY A 66 -10.71 -2.46 -11.47
CA GLY A 66 -10.20 -1.28 -10.77
C GLY A 66 -11.18 -0.80 -9.70
N CYS A 67 -10.85 0.30 -9.05
CA CYS A 67 -11.79 0.95 -8.13
C CYS A 67 -12.87 1.70 -8.90
N THR A 68 -14.12 1.57 -8.45
CA THR A 68 -15.23 2.35 -9.02
C THR A 68 -14.95 3.85 -8.88
N GLY A 69 -15.00 4.58 -10.00
CA GLY A 69 -14.67 6.01 -10.05
C GLY A 69 -13.17 6.34 -9.96
N GLY A 70 -12.29 5.34 -9.93
CA GLY A 70 -10.83 5.54 -9.88
C GLY A 70 -10.33 6.13 -8.55
N ALA A 71 -11.07 5.89 -7.47
CA ALA A 71 -10.74 6.36 -6.13
C ALA A 71 -11.14 5.34 -5.07
N LEU A 72 -10.56 5.47 -3.87
CA LEU A 72 -10.95 4.65 -2.72
C LEU A 72 -12.39 4.94 -2.30
N ALA A 73 -13.12 3.88 -1.95
CA ALA A 73 -14.42 4.02 -1.29
C ALA A 73 -14.25 4.51 0.17
N ALA A 74 -15.33 5.04 0.75
CA ALA A 74 -15.34 5.39 2.16
C ALA A 74 -14.99 4.18 3.04
N GLY A 75 -14.12 4.37 4.03
CA GLY A 75 -13.65 3.30 4.91
C GLY A 75 -12.47 2.49 4.36
N GLN A 76 -11.99 2.79 3.15
CA GLN A 76 -10.80 2.16 2.59
C GLN A 76 -9.55 3.00 2.86
N SER A 77 -8.39 2.34 3.00
CA SER A 77 -7.08 2.99 3.10
C SER A 77 -6.07 2.32 2.18
N PHE A 78 -5.09 3.09 1.69
CA PHE A 78 -3.93 2.47 1.05
C PHE A 78 -3.02 1.83 2.10
N VAL A 79 -2.47 0.68 1.76
CA VAL A 79 -1.44 -0.02 2.51
C VAL A 79 -0.22 -0.16 1.61
N PRO A 80 1.01 0.16 2.08
CA PRO A 80 1.32 0.77 3.37
C PRO A 80 0.70 2.16 3.53
N ALA A 81 0.46 2.61 4.78
CA ALA A 81 -0.13 3.91 5.07
C ALA A 81 0.73 5.11 4.59
N THR A 82 1.99 4.85 4.26
CA THR A 82 2.92 5.81 3.64
C THR A 82 2.68 6.00 2.14
N THR A 83 1.71 5.30 1.54
CA THR A 83 1.35 5.46 0.13
C THR A 83 0.76 6.85 -0.09
N THR A 84 1.51 7.72 -0.76
CA THR A 84 1.10 9.09 -1.10
C THR A 84 0.57 9.23 -2.52
N THR A 85 0.93 8.30 -3.41
CA THR A 85 0.46 8.27 -4.79
C THR A 85 -0.71 7.28 -4.92
N PRO A 86 -1.94 7.73 -5.25
CA PRO A 86 -3.07 6.84 -5.43
C PRO A 86 -2.84 5.93 -6.64
N PHE A 87 -3.06 4.62 -6.47
CA PHE A 87 -2.86 3.62 -7.54
C PHE A 87 -4.14 2.85 -7.92
N CYS A 88 -5.26 3.06 -7.23
CA CYS A 88 -6.50 2.37 -7.56
C CYS A 88 -7.32 3.13 -8.62
N THR A 89 -6.92 2.99 -9.88
CA THR A 89 -7.61 3.57 -11.05
C THR A 89 -8.88 2.77 -11.39
N THR A 90 -9.67 3.27 -12.34
CA THR A 90 -10.91 2.60 -12.82
C THR A 90 -10.62 1.29 -13.55
N MET A 91 -9.44 1.15 -14.16
CA MET A 91 -8.98 -0.07 -14.82
C MET A 91 -7.46 -0.17 -14.65
N GLN A 92 -7.00 -1.33 -14.19
CA GLN A 92 -5.57 -1.68 -14.09
C GLN A 92 -5.37 -3.17 -14.38
N ILE A 93 -4.15 -3.51 -14.81
CA ILE A 93 -3.69 -4.89 -14.99
C ILE A 93 -2.30 -5.00 -14.31
N PRO A 94 -2.14 -5.83 -13.27
CA PRO A 94 -3.17 -6.61 -12.58
C PRO A 94 -4.21 -5.72 -11.85
N GLY A 95 -5.33 -6.32 -11.44
CA GLY A 95 -6.34 -5.66 -10.61
C GLY A 95 -5.82 -5.24 -9.22
N PRO A 96 -6.58 -4.43 -8.46
CA PRO A 96 -6.14 -3.96 -7.14
C PRO A 96 -5.95 -5.12 -6.16
N THR A 97 -4.85 -5.09 -5.41
CA THR A 97 -4.63 -5.98 -4.26
C THR A 97 -5.60 -5.59 -3.14
N LEU A 98 -6.43 -6.53 -2.71
CA LEU A 98 -7.32 -6.35 -1.56
C LEU A 98 -6.62 -6.87 -0.30
N VAL A 99 -6.52 -6.04 0.72
CA VAL A 99 -5.93 -6.38 2.02
C VAL A 99 -7.05 -6.48 3.04
N VAL A 100 -7.27 -7.67 3.56
CA VAL A 100 -8.38 -7.98 4.49
C VAL A 100 -7.84 -8.53 5.80
N THR A 101 -8.65 -8.45 6.85
CA THR A 101 -8.35 -9.03 8.16
C THR A 101 -9.09 -10.35 8.31
N GLU A 102 -8.42 -11.38 8.81
CA GLU A 102 -9.02 -12.69 9.09
C GLU A 102 -10.24 -12.57 10.01
N GLY A 103 -11.24 -13.43 9.78
CA GLY A 103 -12.48 -13.47 10.56
C GLY A 103 -13.47 -12.35 10.27
N GLN A 104 -13.11 -11.37 9.43
CA GLN A 104 -14.01 -10.29 9.04
C GLN A 104 -14.82 -10.64 7.80
N SER A 105 -16.11 -10.30 7.82
CA SER A 105 -16.94 -10.33 6.62
C SER A 105 -16.47 -9.27 5.62
N VAL A 106 -16.26 -9.69 4.38
CA VAL A 106 -15.84 -8.82 3.27
C VAL A 106 -16.97 -8.73 2.26
N THR A 107 -17.36 -7.51 1.91
CA THR A 107 -18.34 -7.23 0.86
C THR A 107 -17.61 -6.73 -0.38
N VAL A 108 -17.91 -7.31 -1.53
CA VAL A 108 -17.41 -6.83 -2.82
C VAL A 108 -18.60 -6.41 -3.67
N VAL A 109 -18.64 -5.13 -4.03
CA VAL A 109 -19.63 -4.59 -4.95
C VAL A 109 -18.96 -4.48 -6.32
N LEU A 110 -19.40 -5.30 -7.28
CA LEU A 110 -18.86 -5.30 -8.63
C LEU A 110 -19.81 -4.57 -9.59
N THR A 111 -19.32 -3.51 -10.22
CA THR A 111 -20.00 -2.81 -11.32
C THR A 111 -19.43 -3.28 -12.66
N ASN A 112 -20.28 -3.78 -13.55
CA ASN A 112 -19.88 -4.16 -14.90
C ASN A 112 -20.04 -2.96 -15.86
N ASN A 113 -18.91 -2.35 -16.26
CA ASN A 113 -18.85 -1.27 -17.26
C ASN A 113 -18.23 -1.75 -18.58
N LEU A 114 -18.18 -3.07 -18.82
CA LEU A 114 -17.72 -3.62 -20.10
C LEU A 114 -18.76 -3.41 -21.21
N PRO A 115 -18.35 -3.45 -22.49
CA PRO A 115 -19.30 -3.37 -23.61
C PRO A 115 -20.35 -4.47 -23.55
N ALA A 116 -21.53 -4.22 -24.11
CA ALA A 116 -22.63 -5.20 -24.09
C ALA A 116 -22.25 -6.57 -24.70
N SER A 117 -21.32 -6.60 -25.66
CA SER A 117 -20.78 -7.83 -26.26
C SER A 117 -19.98 -8.71 -25.29
N ALA A 118 -19.50 -8.15 -24.17
CA ALA A 118 -18.82 -8.91 -23.11
C ALA A 118 -19.79 -9.75 -22.26
N GLY A 119 -21.09 -9.40 -22.29
CA GLY A 119 -22.11 -10.07 -21.47
C GLY A 119 -21.96 -9.82 -19.96
N ASN A 120 -22.46 -10.78 -19.17
CA ASN A 120 -22.41 -10.71 -17.72
C ASN A 120 -20.98 -10.96 -17.21
N THR A 121 -20.57 -10.18 -16.20
CA THR A 121 -19.26 -10.32 -15.56
C THR A 121 -19.41 -10.79 -14.13
N SER A 122 -18.58 -11.74 -13.71
CA SER A 122 -18.52 -12.26 -12.35
C SER A 122 -17.08 -12.31 -11.86
N MET A 123 -16.91 -12.44 -10.54
CA MET A 123 -15.60 -12.51 -9.89
C MET A 123 -15.56 -13.74 -8.97
N LEU A 124 -14.42 -14.44 -8.98
CA LEU A 124 -14.15 -15.59 -8.13
C LEU A 124 -12.95 -15.28 -7.24
N PHE A 125 -13.06 -15.59 -5.95
CA PHE A 125 -11.97 -15.52 -5.00
C PHE A 125 -11.51 -16.94 -4.67
N PRO A 126 -10.50 -17.48 -5.39
CA PRO A 126 -10.02 -18.83 -5.12
C PRO A 126 -9.43 -18.92 -3.70
N GLY A 127 -9.66 -20.06 -3.04
CA GLY A 127 -9.17 -20.32 -1.68
C GLY A 127 -10.08 -19.84 -0.55
N PHE A 128 -11.16 -19.11 -0.84
CA PHE A 128 -12.20 -18.85 0.15
C PHE A 128 -13.16 -20.05 0.26
N THR A 129 -13.35 -20.55 1.47
CA THR A 129 -14.47 -21.43 1.81
C THR A 129 -15.63 -20.56 2.28
N LEU A 130 -16.75 -20.63 1.56
CA LEU A 130 -18.02 -20.00 1.97
C LEU A 130 -18.66 -20.73 3.15
#